data_AF-A0A386WX86-F1
#
_entry.id   AF-A0A386WX86-F1
#
_cell.length_a   1.000
_cell.length_b   1.000
_cell.length_c   1.000
_cell.angle_alpha   90.00
_cell.angle_beta   90.00
_cell.angle_gamma   90.00
#
_symmetry.space_group_name_H-M   'P 1'
#
loop_
_entity.id
_entity.type
_entity.pdbx_description
1 polymer ?
#
loop_
_entity_poly.entity_id
_entity_poly.type
_entity_poly.pdbx_seq_one_letter_code
_entity_poly.pdbx_strand_id
1 'polypeptide(L)' 'MAAVLRSRLTAALNARRDNDVVADVGGCRVPVVAVDYCPLGDQIVLRLDPDELAAVLDAAAEPTDPEGNGNE' A
#
# COMPACT_ATOMS: atom_id res chain seq x y z
N MET A 1 6.42 1.45 -26.87
CA MET A 1 7.23 2.12 -25.83
C MET A 1 6.68 1.90 -24.42
N ALA A 2 5.39 2.14 -24.17
CA ALA A 2 4.75 1.91 -22.87
C ALA A 2 4.90 0.47 -22.34
N ALA A 3 4.77 -0.55 -23.19
CA ALA A 3 4.96 -1.96 -22.79
C ALA A 3 6.36 -2.27 -22.23
N VAL A 4 7.40 -1.66 -22.80
CA VAL A 4 8.78 -1.84 -22.34
C VAL A 4 9.00 -1.12 -21.01
N LEU A 5 8.44 0.09 -20.85
CA LEU A 5 8.52 0.83 -19.59
C LEU A 5 7.83 0.06 -18.45
N ARG A 6 6.63 -0.46 -18.70
CA ARG A 6 5.84 -1.23 -17.72
C ARG A 6 6.56 -2.50 -17.30
N SER A 7 7.02 -3.31 -18.25
CA SER A 7 7.78 -4.52 -17.96
C SER A 7 9.04 -4.23 -17.14
N ARG A 8 9.78 -3.17 -17.48
CA ARG A 8 10.97 -2.73 -16.73
C ARG A 8 10.63 -2.23 -15.33
N LEU A 9 9.53 -1.50 -15.19
CA LEU A 9 9.07 -0.99 -13.89
C LEU A 9 8.64 -2.14 -12.97
N THR A 10 7.82 -3.08 -13.47
CA THR A 10 7.44 -4.28 -12.71
C THR A 10 8.66 -5.10 -12.30
N ALA A 11 9.63 -5.30 -13.21
CA ALA A 11 10.87 -6.00 -12.89
C ALA A 11 11.72 -5.26 -11.85
N ALA A 12 11.83 -3.92 -11.97
CA ALA A 12 12.56 -3.10 -11.02
C ALA A 12 11.93 -3.11 -9.61
N LEU A 13 10.60 -3.11 -9.53
CA LEU A 13 9.87 -3.20 -8.27
C LEU A 13 10.02 -4.59 -7.63
N ASN A 14 9.93 -5.67 -8.41
CA ASN A 14 10.12 -7.04 -7.92
C ASN A 14 11.57 -7.35 -7.49
N ALA A 15 12.56 -6.65 -8.04
CA ALA A 15 13.97 -6.85 -7.69
C ALA A 15 14.36 -6.17 -6.36
N ARG A 16 13.50 -5.32 -5.80
CA ARG A 16 13.71 -4.70 -4.48
C ARG A 16 13.50 -5.76 -3.39
N ARG A 17 14.40 -5.77 -2.40
CA ARG A 17 14.28 -6.65 -1.23
C ARG A 17 13.43 -5.96 -0.15
N ASP A 18 12.94 -6.79 0.77
CA ASP A 18 12.06 -6.47 1.91
C ASP A 18 12.16 -5.01 2.40
N ASN A 19 11.03 -4.31 2.40
CA ASN A 19 10.80 -2.94 2.89
C ASN A 19 11.27 -1.74 2.03
N ASP A 20 11.87 -1.93 0.86
CA ASP A 20 12.21 -0.81 -0.03
C ASP A 20 10.98 -0.18 -0.73
N VAL A 21 9.88 -0.93 -0.82
CA VAL A 21 8.62 -0.50 -1.45
C VAL A 21 7.49 -0.69 -0.44
N VAL A 22 6.85 0.41 -0.07
CA VAL A 22 5.69 0.45 0.82
C VAL A 22 4.55 1.18 0.13
N ALA A 23 3.31 0.78 0.42
CA ALA A 23 2.14 1.54 0.04
C ALA A 23 1.78 2.52 1.16
N ASP A 24 1.45 3.75 0.80
CA ASP A 24 0.84 4.71 1.72
C ASP A 24 -0.68 4.51 1.69
N VAL A 25 -1.25 4.13 2.83
CA VAL A 25 -2.69 3.97 3.03
C VAL A 25 -3.10 4.87 4.18
N GLY A 26 -3.71 6.01 3.87
CA GLY A 26 -4.15 6.97 4.88
C GLY A 26 -3.01 7.57 5.72
N GLY A 27 -1.78 7.68 5.18
CA GLY A 27 -0.60 8.14 5.91
C GLY A 27 0.16 7.04 6.68
N CYS A 28 -0.35 5.81 6.67
CA CYS A 28 0.33 4.65 7.23
C CYS A 28 1.08 3.87 6.14
N ARG A 29 2.25 3.34 6.49
CA ARG A 29 3.06 2.52 5.57
C ARG A 29 2.67 1.06 5.69
N VAL A 30 2.15 0.49 4.61
CA VAL A 30 1.81 -0.93 4.51
C VAL A 30 2.86 -1.64 3.64
N PRO A 31 3.48 -2.73 4.11
CA PRO A 31 4.43 -3.50 3.32
C PRO A 31 3.81 -4.05 2.02
N VAL A 32 4.56 -3.97 0.92
CA VAL A 32 4.23 -4.64 -0.34
C VAL A 32 4.89 -6.02 -0.32
N VAL A 33 4.08 -7.08 -0.38
CA VAL A 33 4.56 -8.48 -0.34
C VAL A 33 4.79 -9.08 -1.72
N ALA A 34 4.17 -8.52 -2.77
CA ALA A 34 4.41 -8.91 -4.15
C ALA A 34 4.01 -7.80 -5.14
N VAL A 35 4.64 -7.79 -6.31
CA VAL A 35 4.30 -6.90 -7.43
C VAL A 35 4.02 -7.73 -8.68
N ASP A 36 2.80 -7.61 -9.19
CA ASP A 36 2.34 -8.33 -10.37
C ASP A 36 2.04 -7.35 -11.52
N TYR A 37 1.97 -7.87 -12.75
CA TYR A 37 1.47 -7.14 -13.91
C TYR A 37 0.19 -7.79 -14.41
N CYS A 38 -0.87 -7.01 -14.55
CA CYS A 38 -2.15 -7.43 -15.11
C CYS A 38 -2.23 -7.00 -16.58
N PRO A 39 -2.15 -7.94 -17.55
CA PRO A 39 -2.14 -7.59 -18.97
C PRO A 39 -3.48 -7.07 -19.49
N LEU A 40 -4.59 -7.52 -18.90
CA LEU A 40 -5.95 -7.16 -19.35
C LEU A 40 -6.29 -5.70 -19.06
N GLY A 41 -5.73 -5.13 -17.98
CA GLY A 41 -5.98 -3.75 -17.56
C GLY A 41 -4.83 -2.79 -17.84
N ASP A 42 -3.69 -3.30 -18.34
CA ASP A 42 -2.43 -2.56 -18.43
C ASP A 42 -1.95 -1.97 -17.09
N GLN A 43 -2.14 -2.73 -16.01
CA GLN A 43 -1.95 -2.28 -14.62
C GLN A 43 -0.79 -3.00 -13.94
N ILE A 44 -0.10 -2.28 -13.05
CA ILE A 44 0.81 -2.86 -12.07
C ILE A 44 0.01 -3.06 -10.78
N VAL A 45 0.02 -4.27 -10.26
CA VAL A 45 -0.73 -4.65 -9.06
C VAL A 45 0.24 -4.82 -7.91
N LEU A 46 0.05 -4.05 -6.85
CA LEU A 46 0.79 -4.19 -5.59
C LEU A 46 -0.06 -5.05 -4.65
N ARG A 47 0.49 -6.16 -4.19
CA ARG A 47 -0.12 -6.98 -3.15
C ARG A 47 0.44 -6.54 -1.81
N LEU A 48 -0.44 -6.17 -0.90
CA LEU A 48 -0.08 -5.70 0.45
C LEU A 48 -0.14 -6.86 1.43
N ASP A 49 0.58 -6.71 2.54
CA ASP A 49 0.40 -7.59 3.69
C ASP A 49 -1.01 -7.40 4.26
N PRO A 50 -1.83 -8.46 4.33
CA PRO A 50 -3.23 -8.35 4.73
C PRO A 50 -3.40 -8.04 6.22
N ASP A 51 -2.49 -8.50 7.07
CA ASP A 51 -2.58 -8.31 8.52
C ASP A 51 -2.21 -6.86 8.88
N GLU A 52 -1.15 -6.33 8.28
CA GLU A 52 -0.77 -4.91 8.42
C GLU A 52 -1.83 -3.98 7.80
N LEU A 53 -2.40 -4.34 6.65
CA LEU A 53 -3.47 -3.55 6.04
C LEU A 53 -4.71 -3.51 6.92
N ALA A 54 -5.11 -4.64 7.51
CA ALA A 54 -6.25 -4.70 8.43
C ALA A 54 -6.02 -3.79 9.65
N ALA A 55 -4.83 -3.84 10.26
CA ALA A 55 -4.48 -2.99 11.40
C ALA A 55 -4.57 -1.50 11.06
N VAL A 56 -4.11 -1.09 9.87
CA VAL A 56 -4.24 0.30 9.40
C VAL A 56 -5.70 0.70 9.19
N LEU A 57 -6.51 -0.17 8.60
CA LEU A 57 -7.92 0.11 8.34
C LEU A 57 -8.73 0.17 9.64
N ASP A 58 -8.43 -0.69 10.62
CA ASP A 58 -9.06 -0.67 11.93
C ASP A 58 -8.72 0.62 12.69
N ALA A 59 -7.44 1.02 12.69
CA ALA A 59 -7.01 2.29 13.29
C ALA A 59 -7.64 3.52 12.62
N ALA A 60 -7.93 3.44 11.31
CA ALA A 60 -8.63 4.50 10.58
C ALA A 60 -10.15 4.50 10.81
N ALA A 61 -10.73 3.38 11.25
CA ALA A 61 -12.15 3.23 11.54
C ALA A 61 -12.52 3.68 12.95
N GLU A 62 -11.54 3.78 13.87
CA GLU A 62 -11.76 4.40 15.17
C GLU A 62 -12.05 5.90 14.97
N PRO A 63 -13.24 6.40 15.37
CA PRO A 63 -13.48 7.82 15.38
C PRO A 63 -12.47 8.45 16.34
N THR A 64 -11.62 9.32 15.81
CA THR A 64 -10.90 10.27 16.65
C THR A 64 -11.94 11.19 17.23
N ASP A 65 -12.50 10.84 18.40
CA ASP A 65 -13.35 11.74 19.18
C ASP A 65 -12.55 13.04 19.39
N PRO A 66 -12.91 14.15 18.72
CA PRO A 66 -12.41 15.43 19.14
C PRO A 66 -13.29 15.85 20.33
N GLU A 67 -12.67 16.30 21.41
CA GLU A 67 -13.34 16.96 22.55
C GLU A 67 -13.88 16.04 23.66
N GLY A 68 -12.95 15.56 24.49
CA GLY A 68 -13.16 15.53 25.94
C GLY A 68 -12.77 16.88 26.57
N ASN A 69 -13.44 17.99 26.22
CA ASN A 69 -13.28 19.24 26.97
C ASN A 69 -14.22 19.19 28.19
N GLY A 70 -13.79 18.46 29.22
CA GLY A 70 -14.43 18.47 30.53
C GLY A 70 -14.27 19.83 31.18
N ASN A 71 -15.31 20.66 31.08
CA ASN A 71 -15.52 21.74 32.02
C ASN A 71 -16.05 21.13 33.33
N GLU A 72 -15.21 21.06 34.36
CA GLU A 72 -15.63 21.02 35.77
C GLU A 72 -15.14 22.29 36.48
#